data_AF-A0A2T2X3F1-F1
#
_entry.id   AF-A0A2T2X3F1-F1
#
_cell.length_a   1.000
_cell.length_b   1.000
_cell.length_c   1.000
_cell.angle_alpha   90.00
_cell.angle_beta   90.00
_cell.angle_gamma   90.00
#
_symmetry.space_group_name_H-M   'P 1'
#
loop_
_entity.id
_entity.type
_entity.pdbx_description
1 polymer ?
#
loop_
_entity_poly.entity_id
_entity_poly.type
_entity_poly.pdbx_seq_one_letter_code
_entity_poly.pdbx_strand_id
1 'polypeptide(L)'
;MLKVPHHLNRAIIMGILGTILFEALVASAPMMGAPVLNVALWDGSLFTLNLRLATILGFGLEILLGTILAYIYQHWIGWRLQGPFWQKGLVFGISLWVLLMVFGLPLFDRISPLVNNGLMLAPGLFAKRFGLSTALTFLLALLAFGLSLSYFDDHTKSFPF
;
A
#
# COMPACT_ATOMS: atom_id res chain seq x y z
N MET A 1 -24.06 3.51 -20.55
CA MET A 1 -22.64 3.41 -20.15
C MET A 1 -22.27 4.68 -19.40
N LEU A 2 -22.04 4.60 -18.08
CA LEU A 2 -21.56 5.72 -17.28
C LEU A 2 -20.14 6.08 -17.74
N LYS A 3 -19.95 7.26 -18.33
CA LYS A 3 -18.61 7.79 -18.64
C LYS A 3 -17.97 8.21 -17.32
N VAL A 4 -17.06 7.38 -16.82
CA VAL A 4 -16.24 7.71 -15.66
C VAL A 4 -15.34 8.90 -16.03
N PRO A 5 -15.26 9.96 -15.19
CA PRO A 5 -14.41 11.11 -15.47
C PRO A 5 -12.95 10.68 -15.71
N HIS A 6 -12.26 11.29 -16.67
CA HIS A 6 -10.91 10.89 -17.10
C HIS A 6 -9.90 10.84 -15.93
N HIS A 7 -10.00 11.77 -14.99
CA HIS A 7 -9.19 11.80 -13.77
C HIS A 7 -9.40 10.59 -12.86
N LEU A 8 -10.62 10.03 -12.82
CA LEU A 8 -10.96 8.88 -12.01
C LEU A 8 -10.43 7.59 -12.65
N ASN A 9 -10.52 7.44 -13.97
CA ASN A 9 -9.90 6.32 -14.70
C ASN A 9 -8.39 6.25 -14.45
N ARG A 10 -7.73 7.41 -14.45
CA ARG A 10 -6.29 7.50 -14.21
C ARG A 10 -5.90 7.07 -12.80
N ALA A 11 -6.60 7.57 -11.78
CA ALA A 11 -6.38 7.18 -10.40
C ALA A 11 -6.59 5.68 -10.18
N ILE A 12 -7.59 5.08 -10.83
CA ILE A 12 -7.84 3.63 -10.77
C ILE A 12 -6.65 2.85 -11.35
N ILE A 13 -6.19 3.19 -12.55
CA ILE A 13 -5.06 2.49 -13.18
C ILE A 13 -3.79 2.64 -12.34
N MET A 14 -3.49 3.86 -11.91
CA MET A 14 -2.34 4.16 -11.06
C MET A 14 -2.39 3.40 -9.74
N GLY A 15 -3.55 3.38 -9.09
CA GLY A 15 -3.78 2.65 -7.84
C GLY A 15 -3.59 1.16 -8.01
N ILE A 16 -4.22 0.55 -9.01
CA ILE A 16 -4.09 -0.89 -9.28
C ILE A 16 -2.62 -1.27 -9.55
N LEU A 17 -1.94 -0.56 -10.45
CA LEU A 17 -0.54 -0.87 -10.79
C LEU A 17 0.39 -0.66 -9.59
N GLY A 18 0.16 0.41 -8.82
CA GLY A 18 0.90 0.65 -7.58
C GLY A 18 0.69 -0.48 -6.58
N THR A 19 -0.55 -0.88 -6.32
CA THR A 19 -0.87 -1.97 -5.39
C THR A 19 -0.26 -3.30 -5.85
N ILE A 20 -0.27 -3.61 -7.15
CA ILE A 20 0.39 -4.82 -7.67
C ILE A 20 1.90 -4.80 -7.37
N LEU A 21 2.57 -3.66 -7.58
CA LEU A 21 4.00 -3.52 -7.28
C LEU A 21 4.27 -3.65 -5.78
N PHE A 22 3.42 -3.05 -4.95
CA PHE A 22 3.48 -3.16 -3.50
C PHE A 22 3.35 -4.63 -3.07
N GLU A 23 2.31 -5.33 -3.50
CA GLU A 23 2.06 -6.74 -3.16
C GLU A 23 3.18 -7.66 -3.66
N ALA A 24 3.71 -7.42 -4.86
CA ALA A 24 4.83 -8.19 -5.39
C ALA A 24 6.10 -8.05 -4.53
N LEU A 25 6.37 -6.85 -4.02
CA LEU A 25 7.51 -6.59 -3.14
C LEU A 25 7.29 -7.09 -1.71
N VAL A 26 6.06 -7.03 -1.21
CA VAL A 26 5.70 -7.63 0.08
C VAL A 26 5.80 -9.16 0.00
N ALA A 27 5.36 -9.78 -1.10
CA ALA A 27 5.47 -11.22 -1.32
C ALA A 27 6.93 -11.70 -1.38
N SER A 28 7.87 -10.83 -1.76
CA SER A 28 9.30 -11.14 -1.75
C SER A 28 9.98 -10.93 -0.38
N ALA A 29 9.24 -10.58 0.67
CA ALA A 29 9.75 -10.41 2.04
C ALA A 29 10.68 -11.56 2.52
N PRO A 30 10.37 -12.85 2.28
CA PRO A 30 11.25 -13.94 2.69
C PRO A 30 12.65 -13.87 2.08
N MET A 31 12.78 -13.34 0.85
CA MET A 31 14.06 -13.17 0.17
C MET A 31 14.96 -12.14 0.86
N MET A 32 14.37 -11.27 1.69
CA MET A 32 15.07 -10.23 2.45
C MET A 32 15.20 -10.58 3.94
N GLY A 33 14.92 -11.83 4.32
CA GLY A 33 15.01 -12.31 5.70
C GLY A 33 13.87 -11.84 6.59
N ALA A 34 12.74 -11.42 6.03
CA ALA A 34 11.50 -11.16 6.75
C ALA A 34 10.59 -12.41 6.75
N PRO A 35 9.63 -12.55 7.69
CA PRO A 35 8.62 -13.60 7.61
C PRO A 35 7.75 -13.44 6.36
N VAL A 36 6.98 -14.49 6.03
CA VAL A 36 5.96 -14.41 4.99
C VAL A 36 4.91 -13.39 5.42
N LEU A 37 4.76 -12.34 4.61
CA LEU A 37 3.77 -11.29 4.81
C LEU A 37 2.62 -11.51 3.84
N ASN A 38 1.39 -11.52 4.35
CA ASN A 38 0.18 -11.60 3.53
C ASN A 38 -0.75 -10.48 3.98
N VAL A 39 -0.49 -9.28 3.46
CA VAL A 39 -1.17 -8.06 3.90
C VAL A 39 -2.64 -8.09 3.49
N ALA A 40 -2.96 -8.64 2.31
CA ALA A 40 -4.34 -8.94 1.93
C ALA A 40 -5.05 -9.81 2.99
N LEU A 41 -4.45 -10.90 3.47
CA LEU A 41 -5.04 -11.69 4.55
C LEU A 41 -5.21 -10.86 5.84
N TRP A 42 -4.22 -10.03 6.19
CA TRP A 42 -4.27 -9.18 7.38
C TRP A 42 -5.48 -8.24 7.33
N ASP A 43 -5.60 -7.50 6.24
CA ASP A 43 -6.65 -6.52 6.04
C ASP A 43 -8.04 -7.15 5.92
N GLY A 44 -8.15 -8.22 5.14
CA GLY A 44 -9.40 -8.94 4.98
C GLY A 44 -9.87 -9.64 6.25
N SER A 45 -8.95 -9.96 7.17
CA SER A 45 -9.29 -10.59 8.44
C SER A 45 -10.15 -9.70 9.34
N LEU A 46 -10.13 -8.38 9.13
CA LEU A 46 -10.98 -7.42 9.83
C LEU A 46 -12.48 -7.67 9.57
N PHE A 47 -12.82 -8.34 8.47
CA PHE A 47 -14.21 -8.65 8.09
C PHE A 47 -14.59 -10.10 8.35
N THR A 48 -13.64 -11.03 8.28
CA THR A 48 -13.91 -12.47 8.42
C THR A 48 -12.68 -13.26 8.82
N LEU A 49 -12.85 -14.33 9.61
CA LEU A 49 -11.78 -15.28 9.94
C LEU A 49 -11.69 -16.46 8.94
N ASN A 50 -12.56 -16.52 7.93
CA ASN A 50 -12.39 -17.47 6.84
C ASN A 50 -11.20 -17.02 5.98
N LEU A 51 -10.03 -17.67 6.12
CA LEU A 51 -8.76 -17.24 5.53
C LEU A 51 -8.84 -17.01 4.01
N ARG A 52 -9.57 -17.87 3.29
CA ARG A 52 -9.73 -17.75 1.83
C ARG A 52 -10.55 -16.52 1.48
N LEU A 53 -11.69 -16.32 2.14
CA LEU A 53 -12.54 -15.16 1.91
C LEU A 53 -11.85 -13.86 2.36
N ALA A 54 -11.16 -13.89 3.51
CA ALA A 54 -10.36 -12.78 4.02
C ALA A 54 -9.32 -12.35 2.98
N THR A 55 -8.54 -13.26 2.44
CA THR A 55 -7.53 -12.92 1.42
C THR A 55 -8.16 -12.23 0.20
N ILE A 56 -9.31 -12.71 -0.29
CA ILE A 56 -10.02 -12.11 -1.43
C ILE A 56 -10.51 -10.69 -1.10
N LEU A 57 -11.16 -10.53 0.06
CA LEU A 57 -11.64 -9.23 0.53
C LEU A 57 -10.48 -8.25 0.76
N GLY A 58 -9.37 -8.75 1.26
CA GLY A 58 -8.12 -8.03 1.46
C GLY A 58 -7.55 -7.45 0.18
N PHE A 59 -7.39 -8.26 -0.87
CA PHE A 59 -6.96 -7.75 -2.17
C PHE A 59 -7.92 -6.67 -2.71
N GLY A 60 -9.23 -6.86 -2.51
CA GLY A 60 -10.23 -5.85 -2.83
C GLY A 60 -10.01 -4.54 -2.07
N LEU A 61 -9.72 -4.63 -0.76
CA LEU A 61 -9.43 -3.48 0.09
C LEU A 61 -8.13 -2.78 -0.32
N GLU A 62 -7.06 -3.52 -0.57
CA GLU A 62 -5.75 -3.01 -0.97
C GLU A 62 -5.80 -2.27 -2.31
N ILE A 63 -6.55 -2.80 -3.28
CA ILE A 63 -6.79 -2.11 -4.56
C ILE A 63 -7.61 -0.84 -4.34
N LEU A 64 -8.64 -0.89 -3.48
CA LEU A 64 -9.46 0.27 -3.16
C LEU A 64 -8.63 1.36 -2.47
N LEU A 65 -7.84 1.00 -1.45
CA LEU A 65 -6.93 1.89 -0.73
C LEU A 65 -5.88 2.47 -1.66
N GLY A 66 -5.24 1.63 -2.49
CA GLY A 66 -4.29 2.08 -3.52
C GLY A 66 -4.90 3.09 -4.48
N THR A 67 -6.14 2.86 -4.92
CA THR A 67 -6.90 3.79 -5.77
C THR A 67 -7.22 5.11 -5.07
N ILE A 68 -7.65 5.06 -3.80
CA ILE A 68 -7.92 6.25 -2.99
C ILE A 68 -6.64 7.06 -2.80
N LEU A 69 -5.52 6.41 -2.47
CA LEU A 69 -4.21 7.05 -2.32
C LEU A 69 -3.73 7.65 -3.63
N ALA A 70 -3.90 6.97 -4.76
CA ALA A 70 -3.61 7.50 -6.09
C ALA A 70 -4.45 8.75 -6.40
N TYR A 71 -5.74 8.73 -6.08
CA TYR A 71 -6.63 9.87 -6.25
C TYR A 71 -6.21 11.06 -5.39
N ILE A 72 -5.89 10.83 -4.10
CA ILE A 72 -5.39 11.85 -3.18
C ILE A 72 -4.07 12.42 -3.70
N TYR A 73 -3.15 11.55 -4.13
CA TYR A 73 -1.88 11.97 -4.69
C TYR A 73 -2.08 12.92 -5.87
N GLN A 74 -2.89 12.52 -6.85
CA GLN A 74 -3.17 13.29 -8.05
C GLN A 74 -3.79 14.67 -7.76
N HIS A 75 -4.76 14.76 -6.85
CA HIS A 75 -5.56 15.98 -6.67
C HIS A 75 -5.06 16.90 -5.55
N TRP A 76 -4.36 16.35 -4.55
CA TRP A 76 -4.04 17.08 -3.33
C TRP A 76 -2.55 17.17 -3.04
N ILE A 77 -1.73 16.20 -3.46
CA ILE A 77 -0.34 16.12 -3.01
C ILE A 77 0.65 16.40 -4.14
N GLY A 78 0.50 15.73 -5.29
CA GLY A 78 1.49 15.71 -6.37
C GLY A 78 1.85 17.09 -6.92
N TRP A 79 0.89 18.03 -6.99
CA TRP A 79 1.14 19.41 -7.42
C TRP A 79 1.78 20.30 -6.36
N ARG A 80 1.71 19.93 -5.07
CA ARG A 80 2.33 20.67 -3.97
C ARG A 80 3.78 20.28 -3.74
N LEU A 81 4.17 19.07 -4.16
CA LEU A 81 5.55 18.59 -4.07
C LEU A 81 6.38 19.18 -5.21
N GLN A 82 7.52 19.77 -4.86
CA GLN A 82 8.49 20.31 -5.82
C GLN A 82 9.48 19.22 -6.25
N GLY A 83 10.05 19.37 -7.45
CA GLY A 83 11.10 18.48 -7.98
C GLY A 83 10.63 17.48 -9.04
N PRO A 84 11.54 16.64 -9.56
CA PRO A 84 11.23 15.59 -10.53
C PRO A 84 10.36 14.47 -9.94
N PHE A 85 9.70 13.70 -10.80
CA PHE A 85 8.75 12.64 -10.40
C PHE A 85 9.33 11.66 -9.37
N TRP A 86 10.60 11.29 -9.48
CA TRP A 86 11.22 10.34 -8.56
C TRP A 86 11.29 10.92 -7.14
N GLN A 87 11.61 12.22 -6.97
CA GLN A 87 11.63 12.85 -5.65
C GLN A 87 10.23 12.87 -5.02
N LYS A 88 9.22 13.27 -5.79
CA LYS A 88 7.84 13.31 -5.30
C LYS A 88 7.34 11.92 -4.88
N GLY A 89 7.62 10.91 -5.70
CA GLY A 89 7.26 9.52 -5.43
C GLY A 89 7.95 8.95 -4.20
N LEU A 90 9.26 9.21 -4.03
CA LEU A 90 10.00 8.81 -2.84
C LEU A 90 9.46 9.49 -1.57
N VAL A 91 9.22 10.80 -1.61
CA VAL A 91 8.66 11.56 -0.46
C VAL A 91 7.30 11.00 -0.06
N PHE A 92 6.43 10.73 -1.04
CA PHE A 92 5.11 10.17 -0.77
C PHE A 92 5.21 8.74 -0.20
N GLY A 93 6.05 7.88 -0.79
CA GLY A 93 6.27 6.52 -0.31
C GLY A 93 6.84 6.46 1.11
N ILE A 94 7.84 7.30 1.43
CA ILE A 94 8.39 7.44 2.79
C ILE A 94 7.29 7.90 3.76
N SER A 95 6.47 8.85 3.36
CA SER A 95 5.38 9.36 4.20
C SER A 95 4.37 8.25 4.53
N LEU A 96 3.97 7.46 3.54
CA LEU A 96 3.11 6.29 3.74
C LEU A 96 3.77 5.24 4.64
N TRP A 97 5.07 5.01 4.46
CA TRP A 97 5.82 4.07 5.29
C TRP A 97 5.86 4.50 6.75
N VAL A 98 6.17 5.78 7.02
CA VAL A 98 6.13 6.32 8.38
C VAL A 98 4.72 6.18 8.96
N LEU A 99 3.68 6.51 8.19
CA LEU A 99 2.29 6.39 8.62
C LEU A 99 1.93 4.94 8.98
N LEU A 100 2.32 3.97 8.13
CA LEU A 100 2.10 2.55 8.39
C LEU A 100 2.87 2.07 9.63
N MET A 101 4.16 2.42 9.76
CA MET A 101 5.01 1.95 10.86
C MET A 101 4.64 2.53 12.23
N VAL A 102 4.18 3.79 12.25
CA VAL A 102 3.87 4.53 13.48
C VAL A 102 2.41 4.37 13.87
N PHE A 103 1.49 4.30 12.92
CA PHE A 103 0.05 4.26 13.18
C PHE A 103 -0.61 2.99 12.68
N GLY A 104 -0.35 2.58 11.43
CA GLY A 104 -1.04 1.44 10.81
C GLY A 104 -0.80 0.12 11.55
N LEU A 105 0.45 -0.30 11.73
CA LEU A 105 0.79 -1.54 12.41
C LEU A 105 0.39 -1.53 13.90
N PRO A 106 0.65 -0.46 14.69
CA PRO A 106 0.17 -0.42 16.08
C PRO A 106 -1.35 -0.38 16.22
N LEU A 107 -2.07 0.19 15.25
CA LEU A 107 -3.53 0.11 15.22
C LEU A 107 -3.98 -1.32 14.91
N PHE A 108 -3.36 -1.94 13.90
CA PHE A 108 -3.63 -3.34 13.52
C PHE A 108 -3.43 -4.30 14.69
N ASP A 109 -2.36 -4.14 15.49
CA ASP A 109 -2.13 -4.92 16.70
C ASP A 109 -3.34 -4.96 17.65
N ARG A 110 -4.10 -3.86 17.72
CA ARG A 110 -5.23 -3.70 18.65
C ARG A 110 -6.53 -4.21 18.09
N ILE A 111 -6.75 -4.03 16.79
CA ILE A 111 -8.04 -4.31 16.14
C ILE A 111 -8.06 -5.66 15.40
N SER A 112 -6.89 -6.24 15.12
CA SER A 112 -6.76 -7.42 14.26
C SER A 112 -7.37 -8.67 14.90
N PRO A 113 -8.35 -9.31 14.23
CA PRO A 113 -8.85 -10.62 14.64
C PRO A 113 -7.76 -11.70 14.61
N LEU A 114 -6.77 -11.62 13.71
CA LEU A 114 -5.67 -12.59 13.67
C LEU A 114 -4.81 -12.53 14.93
N VAL A 115 -4.49 -11.31 15.39
CA VAL A 115 -3.71 -11.10 16.60
C VAL A 115 -4.53 -11.50 17.84
N ASN A 116 -5.78 -11.06 17.91
CA ASN A 116 -6.66 -11.31 19.06
C ASN A 116 -7.00 -12.80 19.26
N ASN A 117 -6.99 -13.61 18.19
CA ASN A 117 -7.20 -15.05 18.25
C ASN A 117 -5.90 -15.87 18.30
N GLY A 118 -4.73 -15.23 18.45
CA GLY A 118 -3.44 -15.91 18.54
C GLY A 118 -2.97 -16.59 17.25
N LEU A 119 -3.54 -16.22 16.11
CA LEU A 119 -3.21 -16.77 14.79
C LEU A 119 -2.00 -16.05 14.14
N MET A 120 -1.62 -14.90 14.67
CA MET A 120 -0.53 -14.06 14.18
C MET A 120 0.10 -13.29 15.33
N LEU A 121 1.42 -13.12 15.31
CA LEU A 121 2.09 -12.21 16.25
C LEU A 121 1.69 -10.77 15.94
N ALA A 122 1.41 -9.98 16.96
CA ALA A 122 1.26 -8.53 16.82
C ALA A 122 2.53 -7.95 16.15
N PRO A 123 2.46 -7.24 15.00
CA PRO A 123 3.63 -6.62 14.38
C PRO A 123 4.40 -5.65 15.29
N GLY A 124 3.70 -4.87 16.14
CA GLY A 124 4.32 -3.85 16.97
C GLY A 124 4.76 -2.60 16.20
N LEU A 125 5.24 -1.60 16.95
CA LEU A 125 5.82 -0.38 16.40
C LEU A 125 7.03 -0.70 15.51
N PHE A 126 7.05 -0.16 14.30
CA PHE A 126 8.07 -0.45 13.27
C PHE A 126 8.25 -1.95 12.96
N ALA A 127 7.17 -2.73 13.04
CA ALA A 127 7.21 -4.18 12.82
C ALA A 127 8.25 -4.91 13.70
N LYS A 128 8.57 -4.37 14.90
CA LYS A 128 9.67 -4.85 15.76
C LYS A 128 9.62 -6.36 16.03
N ARG A 129 8.42 -6.94 16.13
CA ARG A 129 8.22 -8.37 16.40
C ARG A 129 8.41 -9.27 15.18
N PHE A 130 8.42 -8.69 13.97
CA PHE A 130 8.75 -9.35 12.71
C PHE A 130 10.17 -9.07 12.23
N GLY A 131 10.93 -8.23 12.94
CA GLY A 131 12.32 -7.90 12.63
C GLY A 131 12.46 -6.71 11.67
N LEU A 132 13.67 -6.13 11.66
CA LEU A 132 14.00 -4.94 10.87
C LEU A 132 13.81 -5.16 9.36
N SER A 133 14.06 -6.38 8.88
CA SER A 133 13.82 -6.78 7.49
C SER A 133 12.39 -6.49 7.06
N THR A 134 11.40 -6.73 7.91
CA THR A 134 9.98 -6.44 7.62
C THR A 134 9.74 -4.95 7.39
N ALA A 135 10.30 -4.09 8.26
CA ALA A 135 10.17 -2.66 8.11
C ALA A 135 10.81 -2.16 6.80
N LEU A 136 11.95 -2.75 6.41
CA LEU A 136 12.62 -2.45 5.14
C LEU A 136 11.84 -2.97 3.93
N THR A 137 11.21 -4.15 4.01
CA THR A 137 10.31 -4.65 2.96
C THR A 137 9.19 -3.65 2.69
N PHE A 138 8.48 -3.23 3.73
CA PHE A 138 7.41 -2.25 3.59
C PHE A 138 7.91 -0.90 3.07
N LEU A 139 9.13 -0.48 3.45
CA LEU A 139 9.74 0.73 2.91
C LEU A 139 9.90 0.59 1.40
N LEU A 140 10.55 -0.47 0.92
CA LEU A 140 10.77 -0.71 -0.50
C LEU A 140 9.45 -0.83 -1.27
N ALA A 141 8.47 -1.53 -0.72
CA ALA A 141 7.15 -1.69 -1.32
C ALA A 141 6.41 -0.34 -1.46
N LEU A 142 6.43 0.50 -0.42
CA LEU A 142 5.76 1.80 -0.44
C LEU A 142 6.53 2.86 -1.24
N LEU A 143 7.86 2.75 -1.32
CA LEU A 143 8.67 3.53 -2.26
C LEU A 143 8.30 3.18 -3.70
N ALA A 144 8.20 1.90 -4.05
CA ALA A 144 7.80 1.46 -5.38
C ALA A 144 6.38 1.92 -5.73
N PHE A 145 5.45 1.80 -4.77
CA PHE A 145 4.09 2.34 -4.88
C PHE A 145 4.14 3.84 -5.19
N GLY A 146 4.79 4.64 -4.34
CA GLY A 146 4.89 6.10 -4.51
C GLY A 146 5.56 6.51 -5.82
N LEU A 147 6.63 5.83 -6.21
CA LEU A 147 7.32 6.04 -7.50
C LEU A 147 6.40 5.74 -8.68
N SER A 148 5.65 4.64 -8.66
CA SER A 148 4.70 4.33 -9.73
C SER A 148 3.64 5.42 -9.86
N LEU A 149 3.08 5.88 -8.75
CA LEU A 149 2.08 6.93 -8.76
C LEU A 149 2.63 8.23 -9.34
N SER A 150 3.80 8.67 -8.86
CA SER A 150 4.38 9.91 -9.38
C SER A 150 4.84 9.80 -10.82
N TYR A 151 5.34 8.63 -11.24
CA TYR A 151 5.74 8.40 -12.62
C TYR A 151 4.53 8.55 -13.54
N PHE A 152 3.42 7.87 -13.22
CA PHE A 152 2.21 7.99 -14.01
C PHE A 152 1.64 9.41 -13.95
N ASP A 153 1.54 10.06 -12.79
CA ASP A 153 0.96 11.41 -12.71
C ASP A 153 1.73 12.44 -13.55
N ASP A 154 3.07 12.38 -13.59
CA ASP A 154 3.87 13.31 -14.39
C ASP A 154 3.88 12.93 -15.89
N HIS A 155 3.86 11.65 -16.27
CA HIS A 155 3.99 11.22 -17.67
C HIS A 155 2.66 10.98 -18.40
N THR A 156 1.55 10.83 -17.69
CA THR A 156 0.21 10.73 -18.31
C THR A 156 -0.42 12.11 -18.55
N LYS A 157 0.16 13.21 -18.04
CA LYS A 157 -0.16 14.57 -18.51
C LYS A 157 0.18 14.78 -19.99
N SER A 158 0.95 13.87 -20.59
CA SER A 158 1.39 13.87 -22.00
C SER A 158 0.63 12.90 -22.92
N PHE A 159 -0.30 12.10 -22.41
CA PHE A 159 -1.07 11.16 -23.24
C PHE A 159 -2.52 11.63 -23.40
N PRO A 160 -2.94 12.05 -24.61
CA PRO A 160 -4.34 12.34 -24.89
C PRO A 160 -5.07 11.01 -25.11
N PHE A 161 -5.94 10.62 -24.18
CA PHE A 161 -6.94 9.58 -24.42
C PHE A 161 -8.33 10.11 -24.04
#